data_AF-A0A3R9XG40-F1
#
_entry.id   AF-A0A3R9XG40-F1
#
_cell.length_a   1.000
_cell.length_b   1.000
_cell.length_c   1.000
_cell.angle_alpha   90.00
_cell.angle_beta   90.00
_cell.angle_gamma   90.00
#
_symmetry.space_group_name_H-M   'P 1'
#
loop_
_entity.id
_entity.type
_entity.pdbx_description
1 polymer ?
#
loop_
_entity_poly.entity_id
_entity_poly.type
_entity_poly.pdbx_seq_one_letter_code
_entity_poly.pdbx_strand_id
1 'polypeptide(L)'
;MVRRHTTTMTWSDFVVNPGLRSLYDEVPDLTDVRLRSVHLDGWDATVTMRLDLPAFPDRWEGGPGDTMQCHIQFSAVRDLLMEGWRPPVTANVAMRALPEHRLSVEVAAPGVAVTFTSHEALLAGRFSVFTRDADGGDSGQHHFSRPLETKLYPTVPPAYANTFYERV
;
A
#
# COMPACT_ATOMS: atom_id res chain seq x y z
N MET A 1 28.30 29.48 -2.18
CA MET A 1 28.11 28.09 -1.74
C MET A 1 26.62 27.78 -1.81
N VAL A 2 26.17 27.17 -2.91
CA VAL A 2 24.75 26.81 -3.08
C VAL A 2 24.51 25.55 -2.25
N ARG A 3 23.74 25.68 -1.16
CA ARG A 3 23.21 24.51 -0.45
C ARG A 3 22.27 23.79 -1.41
N ARG A 4 22.72 22.64 -1.94
CA ARG A 4 21.81 21.70 -2.60
C ARG A 4 20.92 21.15 -1.50
N HIS A 5 19.66 21.55 -1.50
CA HIS A 5 18.62 20.82 -0.78
C HIS A 5 18.47 19.49 -1.52
N THR A 6 19.04 18.42 -0.98
CA THR A 6 18.67 17.07 -1.41
C THR A 6 17.28 16.83 -0.84
N THR A 7 16.23 17.17 -1.59
CA THR A 7 14.88 16.71 -1.26
C THR A 7 14.90 15.21 -1.39
N THR A 8 14.93 14.49 -0.26
CA THR A 8 14.75 13.05 -0.23
C THR A 8 13.36 12.77 -0.78
N MET A 9 13.27 12.13 -1.95
CA MET A 9 11.98 11.69 -2.49
C MET A 9 11.37 10.64 -1.56
N THR A 10 10.11 10.84 -1.22
CA THR A 10 9.30 9.88 -0.46
C THR A 10 8.43 9.09 -1.44
N TRP A 11 7.90 7.95 -0.99
CA TRP A 11 6.98 7.16 -1.83
C TRP A 11 5.72 7.96 -2.22
N SER A 12 5.31 8.90 -1.37
CA SER A 12 4.14 9.76 -1.56
C SER A 12 4.27 10.74 -2.73
N ASP A 13 5.51 11.00 -3.17
CA ASP A 13 5.80 11.86 -4.32
C ASP A 13 5.47 11.17 -5.64
N PHE A 14 5.38 9.83 -5.63
CA PHE A 14 5.00 9.02 -6.80
C PHE A 14 3.48 8.79 -6.89
N VAL A 15 2.73 9.06 -5.82
CA VAL A 15 1.27 8.86 -5.77
C VAL A 15 0.56 10.01 -6.48
N VAL A 16 -0.15 9.72 -7.58
CA VAL A 16 -0.76 10.75 -8.43
C VAL A 16 -2.18 11.13 -8.04
N ASN A 17 -2.85 10.31 -7.23
CA ASN A 17 -4.22 10.57 -6.78
C ASN A 17 -4.23 11.21 -5.37
N PRO A 18 -5.22 12.08 -5.07
CA PRO A 18 -5.14 12.97 -3.90
C PRO A 18 -5.41 12.29 -2.55
N GLY A 19 -5.88 11.04 -2.55
CA GLY A 19 -6.49 10.42 -1.36
C GLY A 19 -5.55 10.37 -0.16
N LEU A 20 -4.26 10.08 -0.36
CA LEU A 20 -3.29 10.00 0.73
C LEU A 20 -3.06 11.35 1.43
N ARG A 21 -2.90 12.43 0.64
CA ARG A 21 -2.67 13.79 1.15
C ARG A 21 -3.92 14.38 1.84
N SER A 22 -5.10 13.85 1.54
CA SER A 22 -6.32 14.21 2.27
C SER A 22 -6.37 13.64 3.70
N LEU A 23 -5.60 12.57 3.99
CA LEU A 23 -5.64 11.86 5.27
C LEU A 23 -4.48 12.25 6.21
N TYR A 24 -3.33 12.61 5.65
CA TYR A 24 -2.10 12.90 6.41
C TYR A 24 -1.60 14.31 6.12
N ASP A 25 -1.14 15.00 7.17
CA ASP A 25 -0.31 16.20 7.03
C ASP A 25 1.10 15.83 6.61
N GLU A 26 1.65 14.78 7.22
CA GLU A 26 2.91 14.15 6.85
C GLU A 26 2.67 12.67 6.58
N VAL A 27 2.90 12.24 5.34
CA VAL A 27 2.68 10.85 4.96
C VAL A 27 3.77 9.98 5.59
N PRO A 28 3.42 8.93 6.34
CA PRO A 28 4.42 8.05 6.95
C PRO A 28 5.23 7.30 5.89
N ASP A 29 6.52 7.12 6.18
CA ASP A 29 7.37 6.22 5.39
C ASP A 29 6.86 4.78 5.46
N LEU A 30 7.20 3.98 4.45
CA LEU A 30 6.84 2.56 4.41
C LEU A 30 7.90 1.68 5.11
N THR A 31 8.30 2.10 6.31
CA THR A 31 9.21 1.35 7.19
C THR A 31 8.39 0.60 8.23
N ASP A 32 8.75 -0.66 8.49
CA ASP A 32 8.08 -1.56 9.44
C ASP A 32 6.56 -1.70 9.21
N VAL A 33 6.13 -1.65 7.93
CA VAL A 33 4.73 -1.82 7.55
C VAL A 33 4.34 -3.29 7.56
N ARG A 34 3.07 -3.57 7.91
CA ARG A 34 2.54 -4.94 7.80
C ARG A 34 2.00 -5.15 6.40
N LEU A 35 2.78 -5.80 5.54
CA LEU A 35 2.35 -6.19 4.21
C LEU A 35 1.43 -7.42 4.31
N ARG A 36 0.16 -7.22 3.97
CA ARG A 36 -0.93 -8.21 4.10
C ARG A 36 -1.06 -9.08 2.87
N SER A 37 -0.92 -8.49 1.68
CA SER A 37 -1.02 -9.22 0.42
C SER A 37 -0.26 -8.52 -0.70
N VAL A 38 0.27 -9.31 -1.63
CA VAL A 38 0.70 -8.88 -2.96
C VAL A 38 -0.24 -9.55 -3.96
N HIS A 39 -1.04 -8.75 -4.65
CA HIS A 39 -1.98 -9.22 -5.66
C HIS A 39 -1.43 -8.93 -7.05
N LEU A 40 -1.41 -9.95 -7.90
CA LEU A 40 -1.03 -9.84 -9.31
C LEU A 40 -2.32 -9.85 -10.13
N ASP A 41 -2.53 -8.81 -10.93
CA ASP A 41 -3.64 -8.79 -11.87
C ASP A 41 -3.42 -9.88 -12.94
N GLY A 42 -4.46 -10.67 -13.22
CA GLY A 42 -4.41 -11.76 -14.18
C GLY A 42 -4.50 -11.33 -15.65
N TRP A 43 -4.88 -10.06 -15.89
CA TRP A 43 -5.18 -9.50 -17.21
C TRP A 43 -4.27 -8.33 -17.60
N ASP A 44 -3.68 -7.66 -16.62
CA ASP A 44 -2.75 -6.54 -16.84
C ASP A 44 -1.44 -6.73 -16.05
N ALA A 45 -0.39 -6.04 -16.46
CA ALA A 45 0.88 -5.99 -15.75
C ALA A 45 0.79 -5.06 -14.52
N THR A 46 -0.09 -5.41 -13.59
CA THR A 46 -0.39 -4.62 -12.39
C THR A 46 -0.13 -5.42 -11.12
N VAL A 47 0.51 -4.77 -10.14
CA VAL A 47 0.70 -5.29 -8.78
C VAL A 47 -0.04 -4.38 -7.81
N THR A 48 -0.86 -4.96 -6.93
CA THR A 48 -1.49 -4.24 -5.81
C THR A 48 -0.97 -4.80 -4.49
N MET A 49 -0.33 -3.94 -3.70
CA MET A 49 0.08 -4.26 -2.34
C MET A 49 -0.98 -3.76 -1.35
N ARG A 50 -1.45 -4.64 -0.45
CA ARG A 50 -2.26 -4.26 0.71
C ARG A 50 -1.39 -4.24 1.93
N LEU A 51 -1.35 -3.10 2.63
CA LEU A 51 -0.51 -2.93 3.81
C LEU A 51 -1.19 -2.10 4.88
N ASP A 52 -0.81 -2.36 6.13
CA ASP A 52 -1.12 -1.48 7.23
C ASP A 52 -0.04 -0.39 7.31
N LEU A 53 -0.47 0.87 7.36
CA LEU A 53 0.43 2.00 7.54
C LEU A 53 0.92 2.06 8.99
N PRO A 54 2.14 2.58 9.24
CA PRO A 54 2.76 2.53 10.56
C PRO A 54 2.22 3.64 11.49
N ALA A 55 1.53 4.63 10.93
CA ALA A 55 0.87 5.70 11.67
C ALA A 55 -0.62 5.73 11.34
N PHE A 56 -1.42 6.15 12.31
CA PHE A 56 -2.84 6.46 12.11
C PHE A 56 -2.96 7.82 11.41
N PRO A 57 -3.94 8.03 10.51
CA PRO A 57 -4.13 9.31 9.81
C PRO A 57 -4.52 10.45 10.76
N ASP A 58 -4.04 11.66 10.43
CA ASP A 58 -4.42 12.90 11.13
C ASP A 58 -5.90 13.25 10.93
N ARG A 59 -6.46 12.84 9.79
CA ARG A 59 -7.85 13.07 9.40
C ARG A 59 -8.54 11.76 9.06
N TRP A 60 -9.52 11.38 9.87
CA TRP A 60 -10.35 10.21 9.62
C TRP A 60 -11.78 10.40 10.13
N GLU A 61 -12.74 10.24 9.23
CA GLU A 61 -14.18 10.36 9.53
C GLU A 61 -14.95 9.04 9.28
N GLY A 62 -14.26 7.98 8.85
CA GLY A 62 -14.90 6.76 8.35
C GLY A 62 -15.41 5.79 9.41
N GLY A 63 -15.09 5.98 10.69
CA GLY A 63 -15.50 5.11 11.80
C GLY A 63 -14.36 4.78 12.78
N PRO A 64 -14.61 3.94 13.80
CA PRO A 64 -13.61 3.57 14.80
C PRO A 64 -12.57 2.58 14.26
N GLY A 65 -11.37 2.61 14.83
CA GLY A 65 -10.28 1.68 14.54
C GLY A 65 -8.97 2.18 15.14
N ASP A 66 -7.95 1.32 15.14
CA ASP A 66 -6.59 1.64 15.63
C ASP A 66 -5.51 1.47 14.56
N THR A 67 -5.86 0.85 13.43
CA THR A 67 -4.92 0.53 12.36
C THR A 67 -5.44 1.06 11.04
N MET A 68 -4.60 1.82 10.34
CA MET A 68 -4.88 2.28 8.98
C MET A 68 -4.37 1.27 7.95
N GLN A 69 -5.21 0.88 7.00
CA GLN A 69 -4.86 0.00 5.88
C GLN A 69 -5.12 0.69 4.54
N CYS A 70 -4.25 0.43 3.56
CA CYS A 70 -4.42 0.93 2.21
C CYS A 70 -3.94 -0.07 1.15
N HIS A 71 -4.35 0.19 -0.09
CA HIS A 71 -3.78 -0.41 -1.28
C HIS A 71 -2.82 0.58 -1.95
N ILE A 72 -1.65 0.09 -2.38
CA ILE A 72 -0.76 0.78 -3.32
C ILE A 72 -0.71 -0.05 -4.60
N GLN A 73 -1.11 0.56 -5.72
CA GLN A 73 -1.17 -0.08 -7.02
C GLN A 73 -0.07 0.45 -7.93
N PHE A 74 0.64 -0.49 -8.56
CA PHE A 74 1.74 -0.27 -9.49
C PHE A 74 1.33 -0.81 -10.86
N SER A 75 1.52 -0.02 -11.90
CA SER A 75 1.20 -0.40 -13.29
C SER A 75 2.46 -0.60 -14.13
N ALA A 76 2.29 -1.24 -15.30
CA ALA A 76 3.39 -1.57 -16.21
C ALA A 76 4.55 -2.31 -15.52
N VAL A 77 4.19 -3.25 -14.66
CA VAL A 77 5.12 -4.04 -13.85
C VAL A 77 5.94 -4.98 -14.74
N ARG A 78 7.24 -5.07 -14.44
CA ARG A 78 8.21 -5.95 -15.10
C ARG A 78 9.17 -6.53 -14.07
N ASP A 79 9.83 -7.62 -14.46
CA ASP A 79 10.92 -8.23 -13.69
C ASP A 79 10.52 -8.59 -12.25
N LEU A 80 9.26 -9.04 -12.08
CA LEU A 80 8.74 -9.44 -10.79
C LEU A 80 9.44 -10.71 -10.31
N LEU A 81 10.06 -10.61 -9.14
CA LEU A 81 10.55 -11.72 -8.35
C LEU A 81 9.83 -11.71 -7.00
N MET A 82 9.30 -12.86 -6.59
CA MET A 82 8.71 -13.05 -5.27
C MET A 82 9.15 -14.39 -4.69
N GLU A 83 9.82 -14.35 -3.55
CA GLU A 83 10.35 -15.53 -2.86
C GLU A 83 9.95 -15.55 -1.38
N GLY A 84 9.75 -16.76 -0.85
CA GLY A 84 9.55 -16.99 0.59
C GLY A 84 8.23 -16.48 1.18
N TRP A 85 7.29 -16.06 0.33
CA TRP A 85 6.05 -15.39 0.74
C TRP A 85 5.19 -16.18 1.75
N ARG A 86 5.03 -15.62 2.95
CA ARG A 86 4.16 -16.12 4.03
C ARG A 86 3.47 -14.93 4.74
N PRO A 87 2.35 -14.44 4.21
CA PRO A 87 1.71 -13.24 4.75
C PRO A 87 0.96 -13.51 6.07
N PRO A 88 0.72 -12.45 6.86
CA PRO A 88 1.28 -11.11 6.70
C PRO A 88 2.73 -11.05 7.18
N VAL A 89 3.54 -10.15 6.60
CA VAL A 89 4.93 -9.92 7.02
C VAL A 89 5.15 -8.46 7.39
N THR A 90 5.99 -8.21 8.40
CA THR A 90 6.51 -6.85 8.67
C THR A 90 7.68 -6.59 7.73
N ALA A 91 7.59 -5.54 6.94
CA ALA A 91 8.51 -5.26 5.84
C ALA A 91 8.85 -3.78 5.73
N ASN A 92 10.00 -3.52 5.13
CA ASN A 92 10.35 -2.20 4.61
C ASN A 92 10.09 -2.19 3.11
N VAL A 93 9.36 -1.18 2.62
CA VAL A 93 9.12 -0.97 1.20
C VAL A 93 9.96 0.21 0.74
N ALA A 94 10.98 -0.07 -0.07
CA ALA A 94 11.82 0.95 -0.69
C ALA A 94 11.38 1.19 -2.14
N MET A 95 11.37 2.45 -2.53
CA MET A 95 11.09 2.87 -3.89
C MET A 95 12.21 3.78 -4.38
N ARG A 96 12.69 3.52 -5.60
CA ARG A 96 13.75 4.33 -6.22
C ARG A 96 13.37 4.71 -7.63
N ALA A 97 13.34 6.00 -7.92
CA ALA A 97 13.20 6.49 -9.27
C ALA A 97 14.33 5.93 -10.17
N LEU A 98 13.95 5.53 -11.37
CA LEU A 98 14.83 5.10 -12.44
C LEU A 98 14.61 6.03 -13.65
N PRO A 99 15.53 6.02 -14.65
CA PRO A 99 15.29 6.72 -15.92
C PRO A 99 14.00 6.26 -16.61
N GLU A 100 13.52 7.06 -17.57
CA GLU A 100 12.38 6.72 -18.44
C GLU A 100 11.05 6.49 -17.70
N HIS A 101 10.78 7.28 -16.67
CA HIS A 101 9.52 7.22 -15.90
C HIS A 101 9.31 5.84 -15.25
N ARG A 102 10.39 5.20 -14.80
CA ARG A 102 10.36 3.89 -14.15
C ARG A 102 10.64 4.01 -12.66
N LEU A 103 10.14 3.03 -11.91
CA LEU A 103 10.38 2.90 -10.47
C LEU A 103 10.88 1.50 -10.16
N SER A 104 11.92 1.41 -9.36
CA SER A 104 12.33 0.16 -8.70
C SER A 104 11.59 0.04 -7.39
N VAL A 105 10.99 -1.12 -7.13
CA VAL A 105 10.31 -1.42 -5.87
C VAL A 105 10.96 -2.64 -5.25
N GLU A 106 11.31 -2.52 -3.97
CA GLU A 106 11.90 -3.59 -3.17
C GLU A 106 11.17 -3.69 -1.84
N VAL A 107 10.72 -4.90 -1.50
CA VAL A 107 10.14 -5.24 -0.21
C VAL A 107 11.13 -6.15 0.51
N ALA A 108 11.68 -5.66 1.61
CA ALA A 108 12.61 -6.38 2.46
C ALA A 108 11.93 -6.82 3.75
N ALA A 109 11.87 -8.13 3.97
CA ALA A 109 11.44 -8.73 5.23
C ALA A 109 12.21 -10.04 5.50
N PRO A 110 12.35 -10.48 6.75
CA PRO A 110 13.02 -11.75 7.05
C PRO A 110 12.39 -12.93 6.30
N GLY A 111 13.17 -13.56 5.42
CA GLY A 111 12.73 -14.73 4.64
C GLY A 111 11.74 -14.42 3.51
N VAL A 112 11.50 -13.14 3.18
CA VAL A 112 10.68 -12.71 2.05
C VAL A 112 11.43 -11.69 1.22
N ALA A 113 11.43 -11.90 -0.10
CA ALA A 113 11.92 -10.92 -1.06
C ALA A 113 10.84 -10.69 -2.11
N VAL A 114 10.45 -9.43 -2.31
CA VAL A 114 9.63 -9.01 -3.45
C VAL A 114 10.33 -7.87 -4.15
N THR A 115 10.63 -8.02 -5.43
CA THR A 115 11.24 -6.97 -6.23
C THR A 115 10.57 -6.89 -7.58
N PHE A 116 10.39 -5.69 -8.10
CA PHE A 116 9.94 -5.47 -9.46
C PHE A 116 10.27 -4.05 -9.93
N THR A 117 10.09 -3.80 -11.23
CA THR A 117 10.09 -2.45 -11.78
C THR A 117 8.70 -2.08 -12.28
N SER A 118 8.26 -0.83 -12.13
CA SER A 118 6.95 -0.34 -12.57
C SER A 118 7.06 0.98 -13.32
N HIS A 119 5.95 1.52 -13.81
CA HIS A 119 5.86 2.94 -14.11
C HIS A 119 6.02 3.78 -12.82
N GLU A 120 6.50 5.02 -12.93
CA GLU A 120 6.77 5.87 -11.77
C GLU A 120 5.51 6.38 -11.06
N ALA A 121 4.41 6.59 -11.79
CA ALA A 121 3.15 7.01 -11.18
C ALA A 121 2.43 5.83 -10.51
N LEU A 122 2.04 6.03 -9.26
CA LEU A 122 1.33 5.06 -8.41
C LEU A 122 -0.07 5.55 -8.08
N LEU A 123 -0.94 4.60 -7.73
CA LEU A 123 -2.21 4.91 -7.07
C LEU A 123 -2.19 4.42 -5.62
N ALA A 124 -2.72 5.22 -4.70
CA ALA A 124 -2.96 4.80 -3.31
C ALA A 124 -4.44 5.01 -2.94
N GLY A 125 -5.09 3.99 -2.38
CA GLY A 125 -6.53 4.02 -2.13
C GLY A 125 -6.99 2.85 -1.29
N ARG A 126 -8.29 2.51 -1.39
CA ARG A 126 -8.94 1.51 -0.50
C ARG A 126 -8.61 1.76 0.98
N PHE A 127 -8.59 3.04 1.34
CA PHE A 127 -8.25 3.49 2.67
C PHE A 127 -9.32 3.00 3.65
N SER A 128 -8.90 2.22 4.63
CA SER A 128 -9.79 1.73 5.69
C SER A 128 -9.10 1.77 7.04
N VAL A 129 -9.90 1.88 8.11
CA VAL A 129 -9.45 1.58 9.46
C VAL A 129 -10.14 0.34 9.99
N PHE A 130 -9.45 -0.36 10.86
CA PHE A 130 -9.98 -1.51 11.61
C PHE A 130 -9.35 -1.55 13.00
N THR A 131 -9.94 -2.32 13.91
CA THR A 131 -9.31 -2.67 15.18
C THR A 131 -8.58 -3.98 15.01
N ARG A 132 -7.29 -3.98 15.32
CA ARG A 132 -6.44 -5.15 15.14
C ARG A 132 -6.76 -6.26 16.14
N ASP A 133 -6.77 -7.51 15.67
CA ASP A 133 -6.94 -8.68 16.53
C ASP A 133 -5.69 -8.91 17.41
N ALA A 134 -5.79 -9.73 18.47
CA ALA A 134 -4.69 -9.94 19.42
C ALA A 134 -3.42 -10.55 18.78
N ASP A 135 -3.58 -11.34 17.71
CA ASP A 135 -2.49 -11.89 16.88
C ASP A 135 -2.07 -10.95 15.73
N GLY A 136 -2.68 -9.78 15.68
CA GLY A 136 -2.48 -8.81 14.64
C GLY A 136 -3.34 -9.00 13.39
N GLY A 137 -4.33 -9.89 13.41
CA GLY A 137 -5.29 -10.11 12.34
C GLY A 137 -6.07 -8.84 11.95
N ASP A 138 -6.58 -8.85 10.71
CA ASP A 138 -7.48 -7.85 10.12
C ASP A 138 -8.81 -8.51 9.70
N SER A 139 -9.28 -9.48 10.50
CA SER A 139 -10.48 -10.26 10.18
C SER A 139 -11.78 -9.57 10.60
N GLY A 140 -11.67 -8.56 11.47
CA GLY A 140 -12.78 -7.78 11.99
C GLY A 140 -13.41 -6.82 10.98
N GLN A 141 -14.24 -5.93 11.51
CA GLN A 141 -14.92 -4.92 10.71
C GLN A 141 -13.94 -3.88 10.16
N HIS A 142 -14.06 -3.56 8.88
CA HIS A 142 -13.36 -2.46 8.23
C HIS A 142 -14.30 -1.29 7.98
N HIS A 143 -13.79 -0.10 8.27
CA HIS A 143 -14.42 1.17 8.01
C HIS A 143 -13.68 1.83 6.86
N PHE A 144 -14.27 1.90 5.67
CA PHE A 144 -13.62 2.50 4.49
C PHE A 144 -13.91 3.99 4.40
N SER A 145 -12.98 4.75 3.83
CA SER A 145 -13.17 6.19 3.58
C SER A 145 -14.28 6.45 2.57
N ARG A 146 -14.59 5.47 1.71
CA ARG A 146 -15.72 5.49 0.78
C ARG A 146 -16.91 4.72 1.38
N PRO A 147 -18.07 5.34 1.63
CA PRO A 147 -19.23 4.66 2.23
C PRO A 147 -19.74 3.45 1.44
N LEU A 148 -19.63 3.48 0.11
CA LEU A 148 -19.99 2.35 -0.75
C LEU A 148 -19.10 1.12 -0.47
N GLU A 149 -17.80 1.31 -0.22
CA GLU A 149 -16.89 0.21 0.08
C GLU A 149 -17.21 -0.42 1.43
N THR A 150 -17.53 0.38 2.45
CA THR A 150 -17.98 -0.12 3.77
C THR A 150 -19.22 -1.01 3.64
N LYS A 151 -20.15 -0.66 2.73
CA LYS A 151 -21.35 -1.48 2.47
C LYS A 151 -21.04 -2.78 1.73
N LEU A 152 -20.14 -2.75 0.75
CA LEU A 152 -19.81 -3.89 -0.09
C LEU A 152 -18.84 -4.87 0.60
N TYR A 153 -17.95 -4.35 1.44
CA TYR A 153 -16.81 -5.06 2.02
C TYR A 153 -16.74 -4.76 3.52
N PRO A 154 -17.74 -5.16 4.33
CA PRO A 154 -17.72 -4.92 5.77
C PRO A 154 -16.52 -5.58 6.47
N THR A 155 -15.96 -6.62 5.86
CA THR A 155 -14.70 -7.27 6.21
C THR A 155 -13.84 -7.39 4.94
N VAL A 156 -12.55 -7.68 5.11
CA VAL A 156 -11.64 -7.92 3.99
C VAL A 156 -12.14 -9.09 3.13
N PRO A 157 -12.32 -8.90 1.82
CA PRO A 157 -12.71 -9.98 0.92
C PRO A 157 -11.58 -11.01 0.71
N PRO A 158 -11.93 -12.27 0.36
CA PRO A 158 -10.95 -13.28 -0.03
C PRO A 158 -10.04 -12.81 -1.16
N ALA A 159 -8.80 -13.29 -1.20
CA ALA A 159 -7.77 -12.84 -2.15
C ALA A 159 -8.14 -13.01 -3.65
N TYR A 160 -9.12 -13.85 -3.99
CA TYR A 160 -9.64 -14.05 -5.35
C TYR A 160 -10.74 -13.06 -5.74
N ALA A 161 -11.12 -12.12 -4.88
CA ALA A 161 -12.14 -11.12 -5.16
C ALA A 161 -11.55 -9.96 -5.99
N ASN A 162 -11.33 -10.18 -7.28
CA ASN A 162 -10.70 -9.24 -8.22
C ASN A 162 -11.24 -7.80 -8.12
N THR A 163 -12.56 -7.62 -8.00
CA THR A 163 -13.19 -6.29 -7.87
C THR A 163 -12.70 -5.48 -6.67
N PHE A 164 -12.16 -6.12 -5.63
CA PHE A 164 -11.57 -5.47 -4.46
C PHE A 164 -10.10 -5.08 -4.69
N TYR A 165 -9.31 -5.93 -5.36
CA TYR A 165 -7.86 -5.78 -5.47
C TYR A 165 -7.39 -5.04 -6.74
N GLU A 166 -8.17 -5.09 -7.82
CA GLU A 166 -7.82 -4.51 -9.13
C GLU A 166 -8.28 -3.04 -9.30
N ARG A 167 -8.92 -2.45 -8.27
CA ARG A 167 -9.44 -1.08 -8.32
C ARG A 167 -9.05 -0.28 -7.08
N VAL A 168 -8.38 0.84 -7.29
CA VAL A 168 -7.93 1.80 -6.27
C VAL A 168 -8.57 3.17 -6.50
#